data_AF-A0A5E7G060-F1
#
_entry.id   AF-A0A5E7G060-F1
#
_cell.length_a   1.000
_cell.length_b   1.000
_cell.length_c   1.000
_cell.angle_alpha   90.00
_cell.angle_beta   90.00
_cell.angle_gamma   90.00
#
_symmetry.space_group_name_H-M   'P 1'
#
loop_
_entity.id
_entity.type
_entity.pdbx_description
1 polymer ?
#
loop_
_entity_poly.entity_id
_entity_poly.type
_entity_poly.pdbx_seq_one_letter_code
_entity_poly.pdbx_strand_id
1 'polypeptide(L)'
;MIINDSLGLGAELESQMQLVVNRYECEWANALQDPEKLKRFRTFVNDKRPDPDIHFVQERGQRRPIMAAELNLIPVTEEIV
;
A
#
# COMPACT_ATOMS: atom_id res chain seq x y z
N MET A 1 7.79 41.45 -14.82
CA MET A 1 8.65 40.41 -14.22
C MET A 1 8.46 40.48 -12.73
N ILE A 2 8.22 39.36 -12.05
CA ILE A 2 8.03 39.27 -10.58
C ILE A 2 9.17 39.97 -9.82
N ILE A 3 10.35 40.08 -10.44
CA ILE A 3 11.57 40.72 -9.93
C ILE A 3 11.42 42.23 -9.63
N ASN A 4 10.48 42.96 -10.24
CA ASN A 4 10.27 44.39 -9.95
C ASN A 4 9.04 44.68 -9.08
N ASP A 5 8.33 43.64 -8.60
CA ASP A 5 7.08 43.73 -7.82
C ASP A 5 6.16 44.90 -8.22
N SER A 6 5.96 45.09 -9.53
CA SER A 6 5.27 46.26 -10.08
C SER A 6 3.80 46.36 -9.68
N LEU A 7 3.26 45.29 -9.08
CA LEU A 7 1.88 45.20 -8.60
C LEU A 7 1.80 45.19 -7.06
N GLY A 8 2.93 45.14 -6.34
CA GLY A 8 2.97 45.12 -4.88
C GLY A 8 2.39 43.85 -4.24
N LEU A 9 2.34 42.74 -5.00
CA LEU A 9 1.69 41.48 -4.58
C LEU A 9 2.71 40.41 -4.16
N GLY A 10 4.01 40.66 -4.32
CA GLY A 10 5.04 39.67 -4.04
C GLY A 10 4.93 39.08 -2.64
N ALA A 11 4.86 39.93 -1.62
CA ALA A 11 4.78 39.49 -0.22
C ALA A 11 3.50 38.68 0.09
N GLU A 12 2.37 39.03 -0.53
CA GLU A 12 1.12 38.30 -0.35
C GLU A 12 1.20 36.90 -0.97
N LEU A 13 1.70 36.80 -2.20
CA LEU A 13 1.87 35.54 -2.91
C LEU A 13 2.88 34.62 -2.19
N GLU A 14 3.96 35.18 -1.65
CA GLU A 14 4.93 34.44 -0.84
C GLU A 14 4.27 33.85 0.41
N SER A 15 3.44 34.64 1.10
CA SER A 15 2.68 34.22 2.29
C SER A 15 1.70 33.09 1.96
N GLN A 16 0.99 33.19 0.83
CA GLN A 16 0.09 32.13 0.37
C GLN A 16 0.84 30.84 0.04
N MET A 17 2.01 30.93 -0.60
CA MET A 17 2.83 29.76 -0.90
C MET A 17 3.39 29.13 0.39
N GLN A 18 3.82 29.94 1.35
CA GLN A 18 4.28 29.47 2.66
C GLN A 18 3.16 28.75 3.42
N LEU A 19 1.91 29.18 3.29
CA LEU A 19 0.76 28.49 3.89
C LEU A 19 0.60 27.07 3.34
N VAL A 20 0.78 26.88 2.02
CA VAL A 20 0.73 25.55 1.38
C VAL A 20 1.86 24.66 1.87
N VAL A 21 3.08 25.19 1.94
CA VAL A 21 4.25 24.46 2.45
C VAL A 21 4.04 24.05 3.91
N ASN A 22 3.54 24.95 4.76
CA ASN A 22 3.32 24.67 6.18
C ASN A 22 2.22 23.64 6.43
N ARG A 23 1.24 23.54 5.52
CA ARG A 23 0.12 22.60 5.63
C ARG A 23 0.34 21.29 4.90
N TYR A 24 1.40 21.20 4.10
CA TYR A 24 1.73 19.96 3.41
C TYR A 24 2.07 18.88 4.43
N GLU A 25 1.36 17.76 4.36
CA GLU A 25 1.65 16.56 5.11
C GLU A 25 1.89 15.40 4.14
N CYS A 26 2.98 14.67 4.35
CA CYS A 26 3.26 13.45 3.61
C CYS A 26 2.79 12.25 4.42
N GLU A 27 1.66 11.67 4.02
CA GLU A 27 1.07 10.51 4.68
C GLU A 27 2.04 9.31 4.79
N TRP A 28 2.91 9.14 3.78
CA TRP A 28 3.94 8.10 3.77
C TRP A 28 5.04 8.36 4.79
N ALA A 29 5.50 9.61 4.90
CA ALA A 29 6.50 9.96 5.92
C ALA A 29 5.93 9.76 7.33
N ASN A 30 4.67 10.15 7.56
CA ASN A 30 3.96 9.91 8.81
C ASN A 30 3.81 8.40 9.10
N ALA A 31 3.44 7.60 8.09
CA ALA A 31 3.33 6.16 8.22
C ALA A 31 4.66 5.48 8.58
N LEU A 32 5.81 6.00 8.11
CA LEU A 32 7.14 5.50 8.45
C LEU A 32 7.63 5.95 9.84
N GLN A 33 7.17 7.08 10.35
CA GLN A 33 7.56 7.60 11.66
C GLN A 33 6.82 6.94 12.82
N ASP A 34 5.65 6.35 12.56
CA ASP A 34 4.81 5.68 13.57
C ASP A 34 5.06 4.16 13.56
N PRO A 35 5.69 3.60 14.61
CA PRO A 35 5.96 2.17 14.71
C PRO A 35 4.70 1.30 14.72
N GLU A 36 3.55 1.81 15.21
CA GLU A 36 2.28 1.09 15.21
C GLU A 36 1.66 1.06 13.80
N LYS A 37 1.72 2.16 13.04
CA LYS A 37 1.33 2.16 11.62
C LYS A 37 2.22 1.26 10.79
N LEU A 38 3.54 1.26 11.04
CA LEU A 38 4.49 0.36 10.38
C LEU A 38 4.16 -1.12 10.58
N LYS A 39 3.69 -1.53 11.76
CA LYS A 39 3.28 -2.93 12.02
C LYS A 39 2.16 -3.39 11.09
N ARG A 40 1.26 -2.48 10.68
CA ARG A 40 0.16 -2.80 9.74
C ARG A 40 0.64 -3.08 8.32
N PHE A 41 1.85 -2.65 7.95
CA PHE A 41 2.47 -2.92 6.66
C PHE A 41 3.38 -4.16 6.67
N ARG A 42 3.53 -4.84 7.81
CA ARG A 42 4.25 -6.12 7.91
C ARG A 42 3.49 -7.30 7.29
N THR A 43 2.44 -7.06 6.51
CA THR A 43 1.48 -8.05 6.01
C THR A 43 2.07 -9.13 5.10
N PHE A 44 3.34 -9.03 4.74
CA PHE A 44 4.07 -10.22 4.29
C PHE A 44 4.92 -10.69 5.45
N VAL A 45 4.25 -11.44 6.32
CA VAL A 45 4.78 -12.49 7.18
C VAL A 45 6.25 -12.79 6.81
N ASN A 46 7.18 -12.34 7.65
CA ASN A 46 8.58 -12.79 7.64
C ASN A 46 8.68 -14.27 8.10
N ASP A 47 7.70 -15.09 7.74
CA ASP A 47 7.76 -16.53 7.88
C ASP A 47 8.27 -17.08 6.56
N LYS A 48 9.28 -17.94 6.64
CA LYS A 48 9.85 -18.59 5.45
C LYS A 48 8.89 -19.62 4.85
N ARG A 49 7.79 -19.93 5.56
CA ARG A 49 6.79 -20.85 5.09
C ARG A 49 5.99 -20.22 3.94
N PRO A 50 5.73 -20.97 2.87
CA PRO A 50 4.82 -20.54 1.83
C PRO A 50 3.43 -20.33 2.44
N ASP A 51 2.69 -19.36 1.90
CA ASP A 51 1.29 -19.14 2.23
C ASP A 51 0.51 -20.43 1.94
N PRO A 52 -0.17 -21.03 2.94
CA PRO A 52 -0.93 -22.27 2.75
C PRO A 52 -2.07 -22.12 1.75
N ASP A 53 -2.57 -20.90 1.52
CA ASP A 53 -3.66 -20.62 0.57
C ASP A 53 -3.16 -20.46 -0.88
N ILE A 54 -1.84 -20.35 -1.08
CA ILE A 54 -1.24 -20.22 -2.42
C ILE A 54 -0.73 -21.58 -2.90
N HIS A 55 -1.50 -22.21 -3.79
CA HIS A 55 -1.11 -23.46 -4.45
C HIS A 55 -0.57 -23.22 -5.86
N PHE A 56 0.51 -23.93 -6.21
CA PHE A 56 1.12 -23.89 -7.53
C PHE A 56 1.07 -25.27 -8.20
N VAL A 57 0.90 -25.26 -9.52
CA VAL A 57 0.96 -26.46 -10.36
C VAL A 57 2.02 -26.28 -11.46
N GLN A 58 2.59 -27.38 -11.93
CA GLN A 58 3.48 -27.36 -13.09
C GLN A 58 2.67 -27.60 -14.37
N GLU A 59 2.70 -26.65 -15.28
CA GLU A 59 2.14 -26.79 -16.61
C GLU A 59 3.26 -26.67 -17.64
N ARG A 60 3.47 -27.73 -18.43
CA ARG A 60 4.50 -27.77 -19.49
C ARG A 60 5.91 -27.38 -18.99
N GLY A 61 6.22 -27.73 -17.74
CA GLY A 61 7.51 -27.43 -17.09
C GLY A 61 7.61 -26.04 -16.47
N GLN A 62 6.56 -25.20 -16.50
CA GLN A 62 6.54 -23.90 -15.85
C GLN A 62 5.63 -23.93 -14.61
N ARG A 63 6.07 -23.30 -13.51
CA ARG A 63 5.25 -23.11 -12.31
C ARG A 63 4.22 -22.02 -12.57
N ARG A 64 2.94 -22.34 -12.40
CA ARG A 64 1.83 -21.36 -12.42
C ARG A 64 0.94 -21.51 -11.18
N PRO A 65 0.19 -20.48 -10.79
CA PRO A 65 -0.86 -20.61 -9.78
C PRO A 65 -1.93 -21.63 -10.21
N ILE A 66 -2.53 -22.31 -9.24
CA ILE A 66 -3.66 -23.21 -9.48
C ILE A 66 -4.88 -22.40 -9.96
N MET A 67 -5.67 -22.96 -10.88
CA MET A 67 -6.97 -22.37 -11.23
C MET A 67 -8.01 -22.75 -10.18
N ALA A 68 -9.04 -21.92 -9.98
CA ALA A 68 -10.10 -22.19 -9.01
C ALA A 68 -10.77 -23.56 -9.21
N ALA A 69 -10.92 -24.00 -10.46
CA ALA A 69 -11.51 -25.29 -10.83
C ALA A 69 -10.62 -26.50 -10.51
N GLU A 70 -9.34 -26.28 -10.18
CA GLU A 70 -8.36 -27.32 -9.89
C GLU A 70 -8.11 -27.47 -8.37
N LEU A 71 -8.75 -26.66 -7.52
CA LEU A 71 -8.69 -26.84 -6.07
C LEU A 71 -9.48 -28.07 -5.64
N ASN A 72 -8.80 -29.06 -5.08
CA ASN A 72 -9.42 -30.18 -4.38
C ASN A 72 -9.88 -29.72 -2.99
N LEU A 73 -11.00 -28.99 -2.95
CA LEU A 73 -11.66 -28.61 -1.70
C LEU A 73 -12.26 -29.86 -1.05
N ILE A 74 -11.96 -30.09 0.23
CA ILE A 74 -12.64 -31.12 1.01
C ILE A 74 -14.13 -30.72 1.07
N PRO A 75 -15.09 -31.60 0.73
CA PRO A 75 -16.50 -31.28 0.93
C PRO A 75 -16.73 -31.07 2.42
N VAL A 76 -17.19 -29.88 2.79
CA VAL A 76 -17.66 -29.60 4.15
C VAL A 76 -18.82 -30.55 4.40
N THR A 77 -18.61 -31.57 5.22
CA THR A 77 -19.68 -32.45 5.67
C THR A 77 -20.72 -31.58 6.36
N GLU A 78 -21.96 -31.61 5.85
CA GLU A 78 -23.11 -30.97 6.46
C GLU A 78 -23.15 -31.32 7.96
N GLU A 79 -23.07 -30.29 8.80
CA GLU A 79 -23.28 -30.41 10.23
C GLU A 79 -24.74 -30.85 10.43
N ILE A 80 -24.92 -32.09 10.86
CA ILE A 80 -26.23 -32.71 11.10
C ILE A 80 -26.83 -32.00 12.32
N VAL A 81 -28.02 -31.41 12.12
CA VAL A 81 -28.88 -30.78 13.14
C VAL A 81 -29.23 -31.75 14.27
#